data_AF-A0A9D9HYT2-F1
#
_entry.id   AF-A0A9D9HYT2-F1
#
_cell.length_a   1.000
_cell.length_b   1.000
_cell.length_c   1.000
_cell.angle_alpha   90.00
_cell.angle_beta   90.00
_cell.angle_gamma   90.00
#
_symmetry.space_group_name_H-M   'P 1'
#
loop_
_entity.id
_entity.type
_entity.pdbx_description
1 polymer ?
#
loop_
_entity_poly.entity_id
_entity_poly.type
_entity_poly.pdbx_seq_one_letter_code
_entity_poly.pdbx_strand_id
1 'polypeptide(L)'
;MLGKLMKYEWRATRRTFLPLYIAMVLIAIINGIFFKFDEPTIYDTLEHGTVMGGLLENIVGIVQTFAIILYVGIIIGTVLLTLFVVVQRYYKNILGTEGYLMHTLPVKSWELILSKGVMSAIWIVCSGFVAFLSIIIMIFILEPEDMVEAFQIIFQTKTWEIINEYVGVGNLIGYGIELLLEVLCASWLFCMKAYAAMSLGHLVQKHRLLG
;
A
#
# COMPACT_ATOMS: atom_id res chain seq x y z
N MET A 1 -29.60 2.43 -3.07
CA MET A 1 -28.96 3.18 -4.20
C MET A 1 -27.42 3.22 -4.07
N LEU A 2 -26.90 2.76 -2.92
CA LEU A 2 -25.50 2.58 -2.58
C LEU A 2 -24.56 2.05 -3.68
N GLY A 3 -24.93 0.99 -4.40
CA GLY A 3 -24.05 0.41 -5.43
C GLY A 3 -23.73 1.38 -6.58
N LYS A 4 -24.68 2.26 -6.95
CA LYS A 4 -24.44 3.31 -7.95
C LYS A 4 -23.46 4.35 -7.41
N LEU A 5 -23.65 4.80 -6.16
CA LEU A 5 -22.74 5.72 -5.48
C LEU A 5 -21.31 5.18 -5.44
N MET A 6 -21.13 3.95 -4.97
CA MET A 6 -19.82 3.30 -4.92
C MET A 6 -19.14 3.22 -6.29
N LYS A 7 -19.90 2.91 -7.35
CA LYS A 7 -19.37 2.88 -8.73
C LYS A 7 -18.84 4.24 -9.18
N TYR A 8 -19.52 5.34 -8.86
CA TYR A 8 -19.06 6.68 -9.19
C TYR A 8 -17.83 7.08 -8.36
N GLU A 9 -17.84 6.78 -7.06
CA GLU A 9 -16.69 6.99 -6.17
C GLU A 9 -15.45 6.25 -6.67
N TRP A 10 -15.59 4.97 -7.02
CA TRP A 10 -14.50 4.16 -7.60
C TRP A 10 -13.96 4.77 -8.89
N ARG A 11 -14.84 5.20 -9.79
CA ARG A 11 -14.43 5.81 -11.07
C ARG A 11 -13.65 7.09 -10.88
N ALA A 12 -14.02 7.92 -9.90
CA ALA A 12 -13.32 9.14 -9.56
C ALA A 12 -11.95 8.84 -8.93
N THR A 13 -11.93 7.99 -7.92
CA THR A 13 -10.75 7.71 -7.09
C THR A 13 -9.68 6.87 -7.79
N ARG A 14 -10.06 5.94 -8.67
CA ARG A 14 -9.09 5.07 -9.37
C ARG A 14 -8.09 5.84 -10.24
N ARG A 15 -8.44 7.04 -10.71
CA ARG A 15 -7.54 7.89 -11.50
C ARG A 15 -6.35 8.41 -10.70
N THR A 16 -6.49 8.47 -9.38
CA THR A 16 -5.43 8.93 -8.47
C THR A 16 -4.60 7.77 -7.96
N PHE A 17 -5.23 6.66 -7.56
CA PHE A 17 -4.53 5.50 -6.97
C PHE A 17 -3.82 4.62 -8.01
N LEU A 18 -4.42 4.39 -9.17
CA LEU A 18 -3.88 3.45 -10.16
C LEU A 18 -2.48 3.87 -10.68
N PRO A 19 -2.24 5.15 -11.04
CA PRO A 19 -0.90 5.58 -11.47
C PRO A 19 0.17 5.40 -10.38
N LEU A 20 -0.18 5.63 -9.11
CA LEU A 20 0.74 5.45 -7.98
C LEU A 20 1.11 3.98 -7.80
N TYR A 21 0.14 3.08 -7.89
CA TYR A 21 0.39 1.64 -7.79
C TYR A 21 1.26 1.14 -8.94
N ILE A 22 1.01 1.62 -10.16
CA ILE A 22 1.84 1.29 -11.32
C ILE A 22 3.27 1.81 -11.11
N ALA A 23 3.44 3.07 -10.69
CA ALA A 23 4.76 3.65 -10.45
C ALA A 23 5.55 2.87 -9.38
N MET A 24 4.89 2.48 -8.28
CA MET A 24 5.51 1.70 -7.21
C MET A 24 6.02 0.34 -7.71
N VAL A 25 5.19 -0.41 -8.46
CA VAL A 25 5.58 -1.71 -9.01
C VAL A 25 6.69 -1.57 -10.04
N LEU A 26 6.62 -0.57 -10.93
CA LEU A 26 7.66 -0.32 -11.92
C LEU A 26 9.00 -0.02 -11.26
N ILE A 27 9.02 0.80 -10.21
CA ILE A 27 10.26 1.16 -9.51
C ILE A 27 10.80 -0.04 -8.72
N ALA A 28 9.94 -0.88 -8.14
CA ALA A 28 10.38 -2.15 -7.55
C ALA A 28 11.07 -3.06 -8.57
N ILE A 29 10.51 -3.17 -9.78
CA ILE A 29 11.11 -3.96 -10.87
C ILE A 29 12.44 -3.36 -11.31
N ILE A 30 12.49 -2.05 -11.56
CA ILE A 30 13.72 -1.35 -11.97
C ILE A 30 14.81 -1.55 -10.93
N ASN A 31 14.50 -1.39 -9.64
CA ASN A 31 15.46 -1.61 -8.56
C ASN A 31 15.91 -3.07 -8.51
N GLY A 32 14.99 -4.03 -8.52
CA GLY A 32 15.35 -5.46 -8.50
C GLY A 32 16.32 -5.81 -9.64
N ILE A 33 16.06 -5.31 -10.85
CA ILE A 33 16.95 -5.52 -12.01
C ILE A 33 18.29 -4.82 -11.81
N PHE A 34 18.28 -3.57 -11.35
CA PHE A 34 19.49 -2.76 -11.14
C PHE A 34 20.44 -3.38 -10.11
N PHE A 35 19.90 -3.93 -9.02
CA PHE A 35 20.69 -4.60 -7.99
C PHE A 35 21.20 -5.98 -8.44
N LYS A 36 20.43 -6.72 -9.24
CA LYS A 36 20.87 -8.01 -9.78
C LYS A 36 22.08 -7.91 -10.69
N PHE A 37 22.16 -6.86 -11.51
CA PHE A 37 23.28 -6.68 -12.45
C PHE A 37 24.61 -6.30 -11.76
N ASP A 38 24.59 -5.99 -10.47
CA ASP A 38 25.77 -5.63 -9.69
C ASP A 38 26.34 -6.80 -8.86
N GLU A 39 25.75 -8.00 -8.97
CA GLU A 39 26.36 -9.23 -8.46
C GLU A 39 27.77 -9.41 -9.05
N PRO A 40 28.73 -9.96 -8.27
CA PRO A 40 30.18 -9.72 -8.38
C PRO A 40 30.86 -10.43 -9.57
N THR A 41 30.22 -10.51 -10.73
CA THR A 41 30.84 -11.01 -11.96
C THR A 41 31.57 -9.90 -12.74
N ILE A 42 31.22 -8.62 -12.53
CA ILE A 42 31.84 -7.50 -13.25
C ILE A 42 33.07 -6.93 -12.49
N TYR A 43 33.08 -6.93 -11.15
CA TYR A 43 34.18 -6.36 -10.36
C TYR A 43 35.36 -7.31 -10.13
N ASP A 44 35.13 -8.62 -10.12
CA ASP A 44 36.24 -9.60 -10.01
C ASP A 44 37.09 -9.68 -11.30
N THR A 45 36.58 -9.21 -12.44
CA THR A 45 37.28 -9.30 -13.73
C THR A 45 38.03 -8.03 -14.14
N LEU A 46 37.79 -6.89 -13.49
CA LEU A 46 38.46 -5.62 -13.76
C LEU A 46 39.17 -5.11 -12.49
N GLU A 47 40.32 -5.73 -12.20
CA GLU A 47 41.38 -5.17 -11.35
C GLU A 47 40.94 -4.71 -9.94
N HIS A 48 40.85 -5.67 -9.02
CA HIS A 48 41.09 -5.42 -7.60
C HIS A 48 42.48 -4.76 -7.41
N GLY A 49 42.56 -3.43 -7.53
CA GLY A 49 43.81 -2.69 -7.32
C GLY A 49 43.99 -1.37 -8.10
N THR A 50 43.17 -1.03 -9.09
CA THR A 50 43.30 0.27 -9.78
C THR A 50 42.38 1.34 -9.22
N VAL A 51 42.89 2.59 -9.18
CA VAL A 51 42.16 3.76 -8.67
C VAL A 51 40.81 3.96 -9.40
N MET A 52 40.72 3.53 -10.66
CA MET A 52 39.49 3.63 -11.46
C MET A 52 38.42 2.62 -11.05
N GLY A 53 38.78 1.39 -10.69
CA GLY A 53 37.83 0.38 -10.19
C GLY A 53 37.13 0.83 -8.90
N GLY A 54 37.92 1.30 -7.93
CA GLY A 54 37.38 1.83 -6.67
C GLY A 54 36.52 3.09 -6.83
N LEU A 55 36.78 3.94 -7.84
CA LEU A 55 35.91 5.09 -8.13
C LEU A 55 34.55 4.64 -8.70
N LEU A 56 34.53 3.62 -9.56
CA LEU A 56 33.30 3.09 -10.14
C LEU A 56 32.42 2.39 -9.10
N GLU A 57 33.01 1.56 -8.23
CA GLU A 57 32.29 0.92 -7.11
C GLU A 57 31.64 1.95 -6.19
N ASN A 58 32.37 3.02 -5.83
CA ASN A 58 31.82 4.10 -5.02
C ASN A 58 30.65 4.82 -5.69
N ILE A 59 30.74 5.08 -7.01
CA ILE A 59 29.66 5.73 -7.76
C ILE A 59 28.43 4.83 -7.82
N VAL A 60 28.60 3.54 -8.11
CA VAL A 60 27.49 2.57 -8.17
C VAL A 60 26.81 2.42 -6.81
N GLY A 61 27.58 2.29 -5.73
CA GLY A 61 27.03 2.22 -4.36
C GLY A 61 26.24 3.47 -3.96
N ILE A 62 26.67 4.67 -4.37
CA ILE A 62 25.92 5.91 -4.14
C ILE A 62 24.59 5.90 -4.91
N VAL A 63 24.61 5.51 -6.19
CA VAL A 63 23.40 5.45 -7.03
C VAL A 63 22.40 4.45 -6.46
N GLN A 64 22.87 3.28 -6.01
CA GLN A 64 22.06 2.25 -5.36
C GLN A 64 21.41 2.73 -4.07
N THR A 65 22.19 3.38 -3.19
CA THR A 65 21.67 3.95 -1.94
C THR A 65 20.55 4.93 -2.23
N PHE A 66 20.74 5.79 -3.23
CA PHE A 66 19.72 6.75 -3.66
C PHE A 66 18.47 6.04 -4.22
N ALA A 67 18.64 4.97 -5.00
CA ALA A 67 17.56 4.19 -5.58
C ALA A 67 16.68 3.51 -4.51
N ILE A 68 17.28 2.96 -3.45
CA ILE A 68 16.56 2.40 -2.30
C ILE A 68 15.81 3.49 -1.54
N ILE A 69 16.46 4.64 -1.28
CA ILE A 69 15.81 5.77 -0.60
C ILE A 69 14.58 6.24 -1.38
N LEU A 70 14.69 6.37 -2.71
CA LEU A 70 13.56 6.72 -3.56
C LEU A 70 12.43 5.69 -3.47
N TYR A 71 12.76 4.40 -3.48
CA TYR A 71 11.76 3.33 -3.37
C TYR A 71 11.01 3.36 -2.04
N VAL A 72 11.74 3.44 -0.92
CA VAL A 72 11.15 3.59 0.41
C VAL A 72 10.32 4.87 0.49
N GLY A 73 10.81 5.97 -0.09
CA GLY A 73 10.09 7.23 -0.20
C GLY A 73 8.76 7.11 -0.93
N ILE A 74 8.69 6.29 -1.99
CA ILE A 74 7.44 6.04 -2.74
C ILE A 74 6.46 5.17 -1.96
N ILE A 75 6.95 4.17 -1.22
CA ILE A 75 6.09 3.38 -0.32
C ILE A 75 5.45 4.29 0.72
N ILE A 76 6.27 5.06 1.45
CA ILE A 76 5.81 6.01 2.46
C ILE A 76 4.89 7.05 1.83
N GLY A 77 5.29 7.62 0.69
CA GLY A 77 4.51 8.61 -0.05
C GLY A 77 3.15 8.08 -0.47
N THR A 78 3.05 6.82 -0.89
CA THR A 78 1.77 6.20 -1.26
C THR A 78 0.88 6.00 -0.05
N VAL A 79 1.43 5.56 1.09
CA VAL A 79 0.68 5.44 2.34
C VAL A 79 0.14 6.81 2.76
N LEU A 80 1.01 7.82 2.85
CA LEU A 80 0.62 9.18 3.26
C LEU A 80 -0.40 9.80 2.30
N LEU A 81 -0.20 9.66 0.98
CA LEU A 81 -1.12 10.17 -0.03
C LEU A 81 -2.48 9.46 0.08
N THR A 82 -2.50 8.16 0.34
CA THR A 82 -3.75 7.41 0.56
C THR A 82 -4.51 7.96 1.75
N LEU A 83 -3.84 8.17 2.89
CA LEU A 83 -4.45 8.78 4.07
C LEU A 83 -4.97 10.20 3.77
N PHE A 84 -4.14 11.02 3.11
CA PHE A 84 -4.50 12.39 2.72
C PHE A 84 -5.73 12.43 1.82
N VAL A 85 -5.77 11.61 0.75
CA VAL A 85 -6.89 11.53 -0.18
C VAL A 85 -8.15 11.05 0.53
N VAL A 86 -8.05 10.08 1.44
CA VAL A 86 -9.19 9.63 2.23
C VAL A 86 -9.78 10.77 3.05
N VAL A 87 -8.95 11.50 3.81
CA VAL A 87 -9.38 12.64 4.64
C VAL A 87 -9.96 13.77 3.78
N GLN A 88 -9.23 14.18 2.74
CA GLN A 88 -9.66 15.24 1.82
C GLN A 88 -11.01 14.89 1.17
N ARG A 89 -11.23 13.62 0.84
CA ARG A 89 -12.46 13.16 0.20
C ARG A 89 -13.65 13.30 1.14
N TYR A 90 -13.51 12.95 2.41
CA TYR A 90 -14.56 13.19 3.41
C TYR A 90 -14.84 14.68 3.60
N TYR A 91 -13.80 15.49 3.73
CA TYR A 91 -13.93 16.92 3.93
C TYR A 91 -14.67 17.59 2.76
N LYS A 92 -14.14 17.47 1.53
CA LYS A 92 -14.73 18.16 0.36
C LYS A 92 -16.13 17.66 0.04
N ASN A 93 -16.31 16.34 0.06
CA ASN A 93 -17.57 15.77 -0.36
C ASN A 93 -18.65 15.90 0.72
N ILE A 94 -18.43 15.55 1.98
CA ILE A 94 -19.54 15.54 2.95
C ILE A 94 -19.71 16.90 3.61
N LEU A 95 -18.61 17.54 3.98
CA LEU A 95 -18.62 18.70 4.87
C LEU A 95 -18.41 20.04 4.13
N GLY A 96 -17.89 19.97 2.90
CA GLY A 96 -17.61 21.11 2.05
C GLY A 96 -18.80 21.58 1.22
N THR A 97 -18.54 22.52 0.32
CA THR A 97 -19.54 23.10 -0.60
C THR A 97 -20.16 22.06 -1.53
N GLU A 98 -19.41 21.03 -1.93
CA GLU A 98 -19.92 19.90 -2.72
C GLU A 98 -20.91 19.03 -1.93
N GLY A 99 -20.82 19.03 -0.60
CA GLY A 99 -21.72 18.30 0.30
C GLY A 99 -23.14 18.84 0.30
N TYR A 100 -23.30 20.15 0.12
CA TYR A 100 -24.63 20.74 -0.01
C TYR A 100 -25.39 20.12 -1.18
N LEU A 101 -24.72 19.93 -2.32
CA LEU A 101 -25.32 19.28 -3.48
C LEU A 101 -25.64 17.81 -3.20
N MET A 102 -24.76 17.08 -2.51
CA MET A 102 -25.00 15.66 -2.23
C MET A 102 -26.11 15.41 -1.21
N HIS A 103 -26.35 16.34 -0.29
CA HIS A 103 -27.47 16.28 0.64
C HIS A 103 -28.83 16.63 -0.01
N THR A 104 -28.84 17.17 -1.23
CA THR A 104 -30.08 17.38 -2.01
C THR A 104 -30.48 16.19 -2.88
N LEU A 105 -29.61 15.19 -3.02
CA LEU A 105 -29.97 13.95 -3.72
C LEU A 105 -31.04 13.19 -2.92
N PRO A 106 -31.98 12.48 -3.58
CA PRO A 106 -33.01 11.68 -2.91
C PRO A 106 -32.42 10.38 -2.34
N VAL A 107 -31.35 10.50 -1.55
CA VAL A 107 -30.57 9.39 -0.99
C VAL A 107 -30.28 9.68 0.47
N LYS A 108 -30.30 8.65 1.32
CA LYS A 108 -30.15 8.85 2.77
C LYS A 108 -28.70 9.23 3.11
N SER A 109 -28.49 10.14 4.07
CA SER A 109 -27.15 10.60 4.46
C SER A 109 -26.22 9.47 4.89
N TRP A 110 -26.74 8.41 5.53
CA TRP A 110 -25.94 7.26 5.91
C TRP A 110 -25.46 6.44 4.69
N GLU A 111 -26.22 6.37 3.58
CA GLU A 111 -25.76 5.71 2.35
C GLU A 111 -24.56 6.47 1.74
N LEU A 112 -24.52 7.80 1.86
CA LEU A 112 -23.38 8.60 1.40
C LEU A 112 -22.13 8.33 2.24
N ILE A 113 -22.26 8.35 3.57
CA ILE A 113 -21.15 8.06 4.49
C ILE A 113 -20.63 6.63 4.28
N LEU A 114 -21.53 5.64 4.22
CA LEU A 114 -21.14 4.25 3.98
C LEU A 114 -20.43 4.08 2.63
N SER A 115 -20.96 4.67 1.56
CA SER A 115 -20.33 4.56 0.24
C SER A 115 -18.90 5.09 0.25
N LYS A 116 -18.64 6.17 1.00
CA LYS A 116 -17.29 6.74 1.12
C LYS A 116 -16.39 5.92 2.05
N GLY A 117 -16.94 5.42 3.16
CA GLY A 117 -16.30 4.49 4.07
C GLY A 117 -15.75 3.27 3.37
N VAL A 118 -16.63 2.56 2.67
CA VAL A 118 -16.26 1.28 2.05
C VAL A 118 -15.21 1.52 0.98
N MET A 119 -15.39 2.54 0.15
CA MET A 119 -14.41 2.84 -0.91
C MET A 119 -13.05 3.27 -0.35
N SER A 120 -13.01 4.07 0.72
CA SER A 120 -11.75 4.46 1.36
C SER A 120 -11.05 3.27 2.03
N ALA A 121 -11.78 2.40 2.71
CA ALA A 121 -11.24 1.17 3.29
C ALA A 121 -10.62 0.27 2.22
N ILE A 122 -11.33 0.06 1.08
CA ILE A 122 -10.81 -0.71 -0.06
C ILE A 122 -9.48 -0.13 -0.55
N TRP A 123 -9.36 1.19 -0.74
CA TRP A 123 -8.11 1.81 -1.19
C TRP A 123 -6.98 1.68 -0.18
N ILE A 124 -7.26 1.75 1.13
CA ILE A 124 -6.24 1.51 2.16
C ILE A 124 -5.70 0.08 2.07
N VAL A 125 -6.59 -0.91 1.99
CA VAL A 125 -6.21 -2.33 1.87
C VAL A 125 -5.46 -2.58 0.56
N CYS A 126 -5.95 -2.07 -0.57
CA CYS A 126 -5.27 -2.18 -1.85
C CYS A 126 -3.88 -1.53 -1.82
N SER A 127 -3.71 -0.38 -1.16
CA SER A 127 -2.40 0.28 -1.06
C SER A 127 -1.41 -0.56 -0.26
N GLY A 128 -1.84 -1.12 0.87
CA GLY A 128 -1.02 -2.02 1.68
C GLY A 128 -0.64 -3.29 0.90
N PHE A 129 -1.62 -3.88 0.19
CA PHE A 129 -1.37 -5.06 -0.64
C PHE A 129 -0.39 -4.79 -1.79
N VAL A 130 -0.53 -3.66 -2.50
CA VAL A 130 0.41 -3.28 -3.58
C VAL A 130 1.80 -3.01 -3.03
N ALA A 131 1.92 -2.35 -1.87
CA ALA A 131 3.20 -2.14 -1.21
C ALA A 131 3.88 -3.47 -0.89
N PHE A 132 3.16 -4.39 -0.25
CA PHE A 132 3.64 -5.74 0.07
C PHE A 132 4.06 -6.51 -1.20
N LEU A 133 3.21 -6.50 -2.23
CA LEU A 133 3.50 -7.16 -3.50
C LEU A 133 4.73 -6.57 -4.18
N SER A 134 4.92 -5.25 -4.13
CA SER A 134 6.09 -4.60 -4.73
C SER A 134 7.40 -5.07 -4.08
N ILE A 135 7.41 -5.30 -2.77
CA ILE A 135 8.56 -5.82 -2.04
C ILE A 135 8.86 -7.24 -2.49
N ILE A 136 7.85 -8.11 -2.57
CA ILE A 136 8.00 -9.48 -3.06
C ILE A 136 8.57 -9.50 -4.49
N ILE A 137 8.06 -8.65 -5.38
CA ILE A 137 8.55 -8.55 -6.77
C ILE A 137 10.02 -8.17 -6.80
N MET A 138 10.42 -7.19 -5.99
CA MET A 138 11.82 -6.75 -5.94
C MET A 138 12.75 -7.88 -5.46
N ILE A 139 12.39 -8.56 -4.37
CA ILE A 139 13.17 -9.68 -3.82
C ILE A 139 13.24 -10.84 -4.83
N PHE A 140 12.14 -11.17 -5.49
CA PHE A 140 12.10 -12.22 -6.51
C PHE A 140 13.02 -11.95 -7.69
N ILE A 141 13.20 -10.69 -8.07
CA ILE A 141 14.13 -10.35 -9.15
C ILE A 141 15.59 -10.44 -8.65
N LEU A 142 15.83 -9.96 -7.43
CA LEU A 142 17.15 -9.92 -6.80
C LEU A 142 17.69 -11.34 -6.53
N GLU A 143 16.94 -12.13 -5.77
CA GLU A 143 17.31 -13.48 -5.29
C GLU A 143 16.22 -14.49 -5.71
N PRO A 144 16.17 -14.88 -7.00
CA PRO A 144 15.15 -15.80 -7.48
C PRO A 144 15.29 -17.20 -6.87
N GLU A 145 16.51 -17.62 -6.53
CA GLU A 145 16.79 -18.94 -5.94
C GLU A 145 16.19 -19.06 -4.55
N ASP A 146 16.46 -18.08 -3.68
CA ASP A 146 15.92 -18.03 -2.30
C ASP A 146 14.39 -17.93 -2.30
N MET A 147 13.80 -17.19 -3.24
CA MET A 147 12.33 -17.16 -3.37
C MET A 147 11.77 -18.50 -3.82
N VAL A 148 12.42 -19.20 -4.76
CA VAL A 148 11.99 -20.54 -5.18
C VAL A 148 12.10 -21.53 -4.02
N GLU A 149 13.17 -21.49 -3.24
CA GLU A 149 13.33 -22.31 -2.03
C GLU A 149 12.24 -22.00 -1.01
N ALA A 150 11.98 -20.71 -0.73
CA ALA A 150 10.90 -20.29 0.17
C ALA A 150 9.54 -20.81 -0.29
N PHE A 151 9.23 -20.74 -1.59
CA PHE A 151 8.02 -21.33 -2.14
C PHE A 151 7.98 -22.85 -1.94
N GLN A 152 9.07 -23.56 -2.21
CA GLN A 152 9.15 -25.01 -2.02
C GLN A 152 8.91 -25.42 -0.57
N ILE A 153 9.49 -24.69 0.40
CA ILE A 153 9.26 -24.91 1.84
C ILE A 153 7.79 -24.74 2.18
N ILE A 154 7.12 -23.71 1.64
CA ILE A 154 5.69 -23.48 1.85
C ILE A 154 4.85 -24.63 1.29
N PHE A 155 5.21 -25.21 0.15
CA PHE A 155 4.45 -26.32 -0.45
C PHE A 155 4.83 -27.70 0.09
N GLN A 156 5.85 -27.80 0.94
CA GLN A 156 6.28 -29.07 1.52
C GLN A 156 5.29 -29.54 2.59
N THR A 157 4.86 -30.80 2.51
CA THR A 157 3.91 -31.42 3.46
C THR A 157 4.38 -31.35 4.91
N LYS A 158 5.68 -31.53 5.13
CA LYS A 158 6.31 -31.47 6.46
C LYS A 158 6.14 -30.10 7.14
N THR A 159 6.16 -29.01 6.36
CA THR A 159 5.93 -27.65 6.89
C THR A 159 4.49 -27.53 7.41
N TRP A 160 3.51 -28.05 6.68
CA TRP A 160 2.11 -28.05 7.11
C TRP A 160 1.85 -28.96 8.30
N GLU A 161 2.54 -30.09 8.41
CA GLU A 161 2.47 -30.97 9.59
C GLU A 161 2.97 -30.24 10.84
N ILE A 162 4.14 -29.60 10.76
CA ILE A 162 4.69 -28.78 11.84
C ILE A 162 3.71 -27.68 12.23
N ILE A 163 3.20 -26.93 11.26
CA ILE A 163 2.27 -25.84 11.59
C ILE A 163 0.99 -26.37 12.22
N ASN A 164 0.42 -27.47 11.72
CA ASN A 164 -0.77 -28.08 12.32
C ASN A 164 -0.52 -28.62 13.73
N GLU A 165 0.70 -29.03 14.07
CA GLU A 165 1.08 -29.44 15.43
C GLU A 165 1.09 -28.26 16.40
N TYR A 166 1.65 -27.11 16.01
CA TYR A 166 1.71 -25.91 16.85
C TYR A 166 0.40 -25.11 16.88
N VAL A 167 -0.37 -25.15 15.80
CA VAL A 167 -1.48 -24.22 15.53
C VAL A 167 -2.85 -24.94 15.49
N GLY A 168 -2.87 -26.27 15.34
CA GLY A 168 -4.08 -27.10 15.26
C GLY A 168 -4.61 -27.30 13.83
N VAL A 169 -5.18 -28.47 13.55
CA VAL A 169 -5.67 -28.87 12.20
C VAL A 169 -6.90 -28.02 11.80
N GLY A 170 -6.77 -27.24 10.72
CA GLY A 170 -7.84 -26.41 10.14
C GLY A 170 -7.75 -24.92 10.50
N ASN A 171 -6.81 -24.52 11.35
CA ASN A 171 -6.77 -23.19 11.94
C ASN A 171 -6.12 -22.14 11.02
N LEU A 172 -5.24 -22.52 10.08
CA LEU A 172 -4.46 -21.56 9.28
C LEU A 172 -5.32 -20.75 8.29
N ILE A 173 -6.28 -21.41 7.65
CA ILE A 173 -7.29 -20.73 6.82
C ILE A 173 -8.16 -19.84 7.72
N GLY A 174 -8.48 -20.30 8.93
CA GLY A 174 -9.16 -19.51 9.96
C GLY A 174 -8.40 -18.23 10.29
N TYR A 175 -7.12 -18.33 10.66
CA TYR A 175 -6.25 -17.20 10.95
C TYR A 175 -6.09 -16.25 9.76
N GLY A 176 -6.01 -16.79 8.53
CA GLY A 176 -5.99 -15.97 7.32
C GLY A 176 -7.27 -15.14 7.15
N ILE A 177 -8.43 -15.74 7.43
CA ILE A 177 -9.72 -15.05 7.41
C ILE A 177 -9.79 -14.03 8.55
N GLU A 178 -9.37 -14.38 9.76
CA GLU A 178 -9.33 -13.48 10.92
C GLU A 178 -8.47 -12.26 10.65
N LEU A 179 -7.26 -12.45 10.11
CA LEU A 179 -6.35 -11.36 9.74
C LEU A 179 -6.96 -10.47 8.65
N LEU A 180 -7.61 -11.06 7.64
CA LEU A 180 -8.30 -10.29 6.61
C LEU A 180 -9.44 -9.45 7.20
N LEU A 181 -10.25 -10.04 8.08
CA LEU A 181 -11.34 -9.35 8.77
C LEU A 181 -10.81 -8.23 9.66
N GLU A 182 -9.72 -8.45 10.38
CA GLU A 182 -9.08 -7.44 11.22
C GLU A 182 -8.60 -6.25 10.39
N VAL A 183 -7.93 -6.49 9.26
CA VAL A 183 -7.47 -5.43 8.34
C VAL A 183 -8.66 -4.64 7.76
N LEU A 184 -9.75 -5.31 7.40
CA LEU A 184 -10.98 -4.66 6.91
C LEU A 184 -11.65 -3.84 8.02
N CYS A 185 -11.75 -4.37 9.23
CA CYS A 185 -12.30 -3.67 10.38
C CYS A 185 -11.44 -2.47 10.79
N ALA A 186 -10.12 -2.61 10.81
CA ALA A 186 -9.19 -1.55 11.15
C ALA A 186 -9.25 -0.40 10.15
N SER A 187 -9.23 -0.70 8.84
CA SER A 187 -9.34 0.31 7.79
C SER A 187 -10.70 1.03 7.81
N TRP A 188 -11.79 0.30 8.09
CA TRP A 188 -13.11 0.88 8.31
C TRP A 188 -13.14 1.83 9.52
N LEU A 189 -12.66 1.36 10.67
CA LEU A 189 -12.62 2.15 11.91
C LEU A 189 -11.77 3.40 11.76
N PHE A 190 -10.63 3.32 11.08
CA PHE A 190 -9.80 4.48 10.76
C PHE A 190 -10.60 5.53 9.98
N CYS A 191 -11.32 5.12 8.93
CA CYS A 191 -12.14 6.02 8.13
C CYS A 191 -13.25 6.69 8.95
N MET A 192 -13.93 5.93 9.81
CA MET A 192 -15.02 6.45 10.65
C MET A 192 -14.50 7.40 11.74
N LYS A 193 -13.35 7.09 12.36
CA LYS A 193 -12.69 7.98 13.32
C LYS A 193 -12.26 9.30 12.67
N ALA A 194 -11.68 9.25 11.47
CA ALA A 194 -11.34 10.45 10.71
C ALA A 194 -12.58 11.30 10.42
N TYR A 195 -13.67 10.68 9.96
CA TYR A 195 -14.94 11.39 9.74
C TYR A 195 -15.54 11.99 11.02
N ALA A 196 -15.53 11.25 12.12
CA ALA A 196 -16.04 11.71 13.41
C ALA A 196 -15.24 12.92 13.92
N ALA A 197 -13.90 12.89 13.83
CA ALA A 197 -13.04 14.01 14.19
C ALA A 197 -13.37 15.26 13.37
N MET A 198 -13.43 15.14 12.04
CA MET A 198 -13.79 16.27 11.16
C MET A 198 -15.20 16.83 11.44
N SER A 199 -16.16 15.96 11.77
CA SER A 199 -17.53 16.38 12.08
C SER A 199 -17.60 17.12 13.42
N LEU A 200 -16.83 16.68 14.42
CA LEU A 200 -16.67 17.40 15.69
C LEU A 200 -16.01 18.77 15.46
N GLY A 201 -14.96 18.85 14.64
CA GLY A 201 -14.33 20.12 14.28
C GLY A 201 -15.28 21.12 13.61
N HIS A 202 -16.23 20.64 12.80
CA HIS A 202 -17.25 21.50 12.17
C HIS A 202 -18.26 22.11 13.14
N LEU A 203 -18.45 21.51 14.32
CA LEU A 203 -19.34 22.02 15.36
C LEU A 203 -18.70 23.16 16.19
N VAL A 204 -17.37 23.31 16.13
CA VAL A 204 -16.66 24.37 16.85
C VAL A 204 -16.78 25.69 16.08
N GLN A 205 -17.70 26.54 16.55
CA GLN A 205 -18.10 27.78 15.87
C GLN A 205 -16.99 28.82 15.70
N LYS A 206 -15.85 28.74 16.42
CA LYS A 206 -14.81 29.78 16.37
C LYS A 206 -13.68 29.53 15.36
N HIS A 207 -13.38 28.29 14.97
CA HIS A 207 -12.39 27.98 13.91
C HIS A 207 -12.70 26.62 13.26
N ARG A 208 -13.55 26.62 12.21
CA ARG A 208 -14.05 25.43 11.49
C ARG A 208 -12.99 24.47 10.89
N LEU A 209 -11.70 24.81 10.94
CA LEU A 209 -10.59 24.05 10.34
C LEU A 209 -9.54 23.52 11.34
N LEU A 210 -9.68 23.82 12.64
CA LEU A 210 -8.67 23.50 13.67
C LEU A 210 -9.07 22.36 14.63
N GLY A 211 -10.21 21.70 14.41
CA GLY A 211 -10.72 20.60 15.24
C GLY A 211 -10.81 19.27 14.49
#